data_AF-W0IT51-F1
#
_entry.id   AF-W0IT51-F1
#
_cell.length_a   1.000
_cell.length_b   1.000
_cell.length_c   1.000
_cell.angle_alpha   90.00
_cell.angle_beta   90.00
_cell.angle_gamma   90.00
#
_symmetry.space_group_name_H-M   'P 1'
#
loop_
_entity.id
_entity.type
_entity.pdbx_description
1 polymer ?
#
loop_
_entity_poly.entity_id
_entity_poly.type
_entity_poly.pdbx_seq_one_letter_code
_entity_poly.pdbx_strand_id
1 'polypeptide(L)'
;MKIAAYVDEEGKAVSFNARGMVRIYKRRSGIWVNMTGFPLELRRDAGLAEFQAAFTHMIARLEDCRIFIVDEIRGVPCAILDSMGFRLWQVAGPVLEQLDLVAGKTQEEADNATSASRAPVPVGDPRDGFYRLNLRQVLRSDASLNSRQVLIPFLEAGAFRKLEVLCDHTPRWMEKELERLHLRADSEDWETSGVRITLSPDPDSATGRSTEHRHALPSGFSGCGGGRRSCME
;
A
#
# COMPACT_ATOMS: atom_id res chain seq x y z
N MET A 1 -16.69 -14.06 0.20
CA MET A 1 -16.45 -13.03 -0.83
C MET A 1 -17.77 -12.60 -1.45
N LYS A 2 -17.96 -11.29 -1.65
CA LYS A 2 -19.07 -10.69 -2.40
C LYS A 2 -18.48 -9.90 -3.58
N ILE A 3 -19.14 -9.99 -4.74
CA ILE A 3 -18.79 -9.23 -5.94
C ILE A 3 -20.07 -8.56 -6.45
N ALA A 4 -20.04 -7.25 -6.61
CA ALA A 4 -21.10 -6.52 -7.27
C ALA A 4 -20.80 -6.38 -8.77
N ALA A 5 -21.82 -6.36 -9.61
CA ALA A 5 -21.65 -6.11 -11.04
C ALA A 5 -22.81 -5.27 -11.56
N TYR A 6 -22.53 -4.37 -12.50
CA TYR A 6 -23.56 -3.67 -13.27
C TYR A 6 -23.87 -4.45 -14.53
N VAL A 7 -25.10 -4.97 -14.63
CA VAL A 7 -25.50 -5.91 -15.68
C VAL A 7 -26.85 -5.56 -16.30
N ASP A 8 -27.06 -6.05 -17.52
CA ASP A 8 -28.36 -6.03 -18.18
C ASP A 8 -29.32 -7.11 -17.63
N GLU A 9 -30.47 -7.26 -18.28
CA GLU A 9 -31.47 -8.28 -17.92
C GLU A 9 -30.94 -9.70 -18.09
N GLU A 10 -30.13 -9.94 -19.14
CA GLU A 10 -29.47 -11.22 -19.45
C GLU A 10 -28.31 -11.55 -18.50
N GLY A 11 -27.85 -10.60 -17.68
CA GLY A 11 -26.74 -10.77 -16.75
C GLY A 11 -25.35 -10.54 -17.38
N LYS A 12 -25.29 -9.89 -18.55
CA LYS A 12 -24.03 -9.45 -19.16
C LYS A 12 -23.59 -8.14 -18.54
N ALA A 13 -22.28 -7.95 -18.40
CA ALA A 13 -21.73 -6.68 -17.96
C ALA A 13 -22.08 -5.60 -19.00
N VAL A 14 -22.51 -4.43 -18.51
CA VAL A 14 -22.80 -3.27 -19.36
C VAL A 14 -22.16 -2.01 -18.79
N SER A 15 -22.01 -0.98 -19.62
CA SER A 15 -21.55 0.33 -19.17
C SER A 15 -22.66 1.10 -18.47
N PHE A 16 -22.30 2.04 -17.59
CA PHE A 16 -23.26 2.92 -16.90
C PHE A 16 -24.08 3.82 -17.82
N ASN A 17 -23.71 3.90 -19.10
CA ASN A 17 -24.49 4.60 -20.12
C ASN A 17 -25.71 3.79 -20.58
N ALA A 18 -25.66 2.47 -20.43
CA ALA A 18 -26.77 1.58 -20.71
C ALA A 18 -27.66 1.41 -19.47
N ARG A 19 -28.92 1.07 -19.71
CA ARG A 19 -29.84 0.69 -18.64
C ARG A 19 -29.42 -0.68 -18.10
N GLY A 20 -29.25 -0.75 -16.79
CA GLY A 20 -28.84 -1.97 -16.12
C GLY A 20 -29.23 -1.96 -14.65
N MET A 21 -28.84 -3.01 -13.96
CA MET A 21 -29.05 -3.19 -12.54
C MET A 21 -27.76 -3.65 -11.88
N VAL A 22 -27.58 -3.24 -10.63
CA VAL A 22 -26.50 -3.74 -9.80
C VAL A 22 -26.94 -5.09 -9.24
N ARG A 23 -26.21 -6.16 -9.55
CA ARG A 23 -26.40 -7.50 -8.97
C ARG A 23 -25.24 -7.84 -8.05
N ILE A 24 -25.56 -8.39 -6.88
CA ILE A 24 -24.57 -8.87 -5.90
C ILE A 24 -24.51 -10.39 -5.96
N TYR A 25 -23.31 -10.90 -6.23
CA TYR A 25 -23.00 -12.31 -6.21
C TYR A 25 -22.20 -12.64 -4.95
N LYS A 26 -22.60 -13.70 -4.24
CA LYS A 26 -21.86 -14.21 -3.08
C LYS A 26 -21.38 -15.62 -3.38
N ARG A 27 -20.12 -15.89 -3.09
CA ARG A 27 -19.58 -17.25 -3.14
C ARG A 27 -20.02 -18.01 -1.90
N ARG A 28 -20.74 -19.12 -2.08
CA ARG A 28 -21.12 -20.09 -1.02
C ARG A 28 -20.70 -21.49 -1.46
N SER A 29 -19.87 -22.15 -0.65
CA SER A 29 -19.39 -23.52 -0.92
C SER A 29 -18.81 -23.73 -2.33
N GLY A 30 -18.07 -22.74 -2.84
CA GLY A 30 -17.47 -22.78 -4.18
C GLY A 30 -18.38 -22.33 -5.33
N ILE A 31 -19.68 -22.16 -5.10
CA ILE A 31 -20.66 -21.76 -6.12
C ILE A 31 -21.05 -20.29 -5.93
N TRP A 32 -21.25 -19.58 -7.03
CA TRP A 32 -21.78 -18.22 -7.03
C TRP A 32 -23.31 -18.23 -6.96
N VAL A 33 -23.84 -17.60 -5.91
CA VAL A 33 -25.28 -17.37 -5.78
C VAL A 33 -25.58 -15.89 -5.95
N ASN A 34 -26.57 -15.58 -6.76
CA ASN A 34 -27.13 -14.24 -6.83
C ASN A 34 -27.92 -13.98 -5.54
N MET A 35 -27.58 -12.93 -4.82
CA MET A 35 -28.25 -12.61 -3.56
C MET A 35 -29.33 -11.56 -3.73
N THR A 36 -28.95 -10.42 -4.31
CA THR A 36 -29.78 -9.23 -4.35
C THR A 36 -29.44 -8.44 -5.60
N GLY A 37 -30.45 -7.96 -6.30
CA GLY A 37 -30.32 -7.03 -7.41
C GLY A 37 -31.12 -5.76 -7.14
N PHE A 38 -30.64 -4.63 -7.64
CA PHE A 38 -31.42 -3.40 -7.64
C PHE A 38 -31.10 -2.50 -8.82
N PRO A 39 -32.09 -1.77 -9.34
CA PRO A 39 -31.85 -0.80 -10.39
C PRO A 39 -30.97 0.33 -9.86
N LEU A 40 -30.00 0.76 -10.66
CA LEU A 40 -29.27 1.99 -10.45
C LEU A 40 -29.65 2.93 -11.57
N GLU A 41 -30.49 3.91 -11.26
CA GLU A 41 -30.92 4.90 -12.24
C GLU A 41 -29.96 6.08 -12.22
N LEU A 42 -29.10 6.14 -13.25
CA LEU A 42 -28.22 7.27 -13.48
C LEU A 42 -28.89 8.21 -14.48
N ARG A 43 -29.51 9.26 -13.95
CA ARG A 43 -30.06 10.36 -14.75
C ARG A 43 -28.91 11.14 -15.39
N ARG A 44 -28.88 11.22 -16.72
CA ARG A 44 -27.81 11.92 -17.46
C ARG A 44 -27.87 13.43 -17.33
N ASP A 45 -29.03 13.97 -16.97
CA ASP A 45 -29.28 15.38 -16.70
C ASP A 45 -29.04 15.75 -15.22
N ALA A 46 -28.74 14.75 -14.38
CA ALA A 46 -28.50 14.98 -12.96
C ALA A 46 -27.18 15.70 -12.71
N GLY A 47 -27.20 16.63 -11.75
CA GLY A 47 -25.98 17.28 -11.29
C GLY A 47 -25.06 16.31 -10.54
N LEU A 48 -23.80 16.71 -10.34
CA LEU A 48 -22.81 15.90 -9.60
C LEU A 48 -23.31 15.46 -8.22
N ALA A 49 -24.07 16.32 -7.52
CA ALA A 49 -24.60 16.03 -6.19
C ALA A 49 -25.64 14.89 -6.18
N GLU A 50 -26.56 14.89 -7.15
CA GLU A 50 -27.55 13.82 -7.31
C GLU A 50 -26.88 12.51 -7.73
N PHE A 51 -25.86 12.62 -8.58
CA PHE A 51 -25.04 11.48 -8.98
C PHE A 51 -24.31 10.87 -7.78
N GLN A 52 -23.64 11.68 -6.94
CA GLN A 52 -23.02 11.23 -5.69
C GLN A 52 -24.04 10.62 -4.71
N ALA A 53 -25.25 11.18 -4.62
CA ALA A 53 -26.32 10.64 -3.78
C ALA A 53 -26.76 9.24 -4.25
N ALA A 54 -26.91 9.04 -5.56
CA ALA A 54 -27.24 7.73 -6.14
C ALA A 54 -26.19 6.66 -5.79
N PHE A 55 -24.90 6.99 -5.91
CA PHE A 55 -23.80 6.10 -5.53
C PHE A 55 -23.77 5.84 -4.02
N THR A 56 -24.00 6.86 -3.19
CA THR A 56 -24.06 6.71 -1.73
C THR A 56 -25.18 5.75 -1.31
N HIS A 57 -26.37 5.89 -1.91
CA HIS A 57 -27.49 4.99 -1.69
C HIS A 57 -27.21 3.57 -2.15
N MET A 58 -26.56 3.40 -3.31
CA MET A 58 -26.13 2.09 -3.79
C MET A 58 -25.16 1.43 -2.81
N ILE A 59 -24.13 2.15 -2.37
CA ILE A 59 -23.07 1.62 -1.52
C ILE A 59 -23.60 1.14 -0.17
N ALA A 60 -24.58 1.86 0.41
CA ALA A 60 -25.25 1.43 1.62
C ALA A 60 -25.88 0.03 1.48
N ARG A 61 -26.28 -0.37 0.26
CA ARG A 61 -26.85 -1.69 -0.05
C ARG A 61 -25.80 -2.74 -0.40
N LEU A 62 -24.57 -2.31 -0.70
CA LEU A 62 -23.45 -3.19 -1.00
C LEU A 62 -22.75 -3.72 0.27
N GLU A 63 -23.09 -3.18 1.45
CA GLU A 63 -22.54 -3.58 2.75
C GLU A 63 -21.00 -3.60 2.75
N ASP A 64 -20.40 -4.77 2.96
CA ASP A 64 -18.96 -5.06 2.98
C ASP A 64 -18.39 -5.38 1.58
N CYS A 65 -19.21 -5.35 0.52
CA CYS A 65 -18.73 -5.56 -0.83
C CYS A 65 -17.86 -4.38 -1.28
N ARG A 66 -16.64 -4.67 -1.74
CA ARG A 66 -15.67 -3.69 -2.25
C ARG A 66 -15.15 -4.02 -3.64
N ILE A 67 -15.75 -5.01 -4.30
CA ILE A 67 -15.38 -5.44 -5.65
C ILE A 67 -16.55 -5.16 -6.57
N PHE A 68 -16.29 -4.46 -7.67
CA PHE A 68 -17.32 -4.07 -8.61
C PHE A 68 -16.90 -4.38 -10.06
N ILE A 69 -17.78 -5.04 -10.80
CA ILE A 69 -17.57 -5.43 -12.20
C ILE A 69 -18.37 -4.52 -13.12
N VAL A 70 -17.75 -4.08 -14.22
CA VAL A 70 -18.35 -3.26 -15.28
C VAL A 70 -17.81 -3.67 -16.65
N ASP A 71 -18.51 -3.30 -17.73
CA ASP A 71 -18.01 -3.46 -19.10
C ASP A 71 -16.95 -2.41 -19.48
N GLU A 72 -17.00 -1.24 -18.83
CA GLU A 72 -16.08 -0.13 -19.07
C GLU A 72 -15.69 0.55 -17.75
N ILE A 73 -14.39 0.66 -17.48
CA ILE A 73 -13.82 1.26 -16.25
C ILE A 73 -13.53 2.76 -16.38
N ARG A 74 -14.07 3.43 -17.40
CA ARG A 74 -13.85 4.86 -17.66
C ARG A 74 -15.09 5.68 -17.34
N GLY A 75 -14.87 6.97 -17.08
CA GLY A 75 -15.93 7.95 -16.82
C GLY A 75 -16.16 8.27 -15.35
N VAL A 76 -16.99 9.29 -15.11
CA VAL A 76 -17.35 9.81 -13.78
C VAL A 76 -17.85 8.73 -12.82
N PRO A 77 -18.75 7.80 -13.19
CA PRO A 77 -19.19 6.74 -12.26
C PRO A 77 -18.05 5.86 -11.73
N CYS A 78 -17.10 5.50 -12.60
CA CYS A 78 -15.95 4.68 -12.21
C CYS A 78 -15.00 5.47 -11.30
N ALA A 79 -14.75 6.75 -11.58
CA ALA A 79 -13.94 7.61 -10.72
C ALA A 79 -14.55 7.77 -9.31
N ILE A 80 -15.87 7.88 -9.20
CA ILE A 80 -16.55 7.96 -7.91
C ILE A 80 -16.43 6.64 -7.13
N LEU A 81 -16.69 5.51 -7.79
CA LEU A 81 -16.52 4.19 -7.15
C LEU A 81 -15.08 3.97 -6.64
N ASP A 82 -14.09 4.31 -7.45
CA ASP A 82 -12.68 4.22 -7.08
C ASP A 82 -12.36 5.12 -5.87
N SER A 83 -12.84 6.37 -5.89
CA SER A 83 -12.70 7.30 -4.76
C SER A 83 -13.37 6.82 -3.46
N MET A 84 -14.37 5.94 -3.58
CA MET A 84 -15.10 5.33 -2.47
C MET A 84 -14.51 3.97 -2.04
N GLY A 85 -13.35 3.59 -2.58
CA GLY A 85 -12.60 2.41 -2.18
C GLY A 85 -13.07 1.10 -2.82
N PHE A 86 -13.77 1.16 -3.95
CA PHE A 86 -14.11 -0.04 -4.73
C PHE A 86 -12.95 -0.43 -5.65
N ARG A 87 -12.63 -1.73 -5.68
CA ARG A 87 -11.82 -2.34 -6.73
C ARG A 87 -12.70 -2.61 -7.96
N LEU A 88 -12.39 -1.92 -9.05
CA LEU A 88 -13.10 -2.05 -10.32
C LEU A 88 -12.46 -3.12 -11.21
N TRP A 89 -13.28 -3.97 -11.79
CA TRP A 89 -12.87 -4.99 -12.76
C TRP A 89 -13.63 -4.81 -14.07
N GLN A 90 -12.88 -4.74 -15.16
CA GLN A 90 -13.47 -4.75 -16.50
C GLN A 90 -13.68 -6.19 -16.97
N VAL A 91 -14.91 -6.53 -17.37
CA VAL A 91 -15.21 -7.80 -18.02
C VAL A 91 -16.14 -7.58 -19.20
N ALA A 92 -15.99 -8.39 -20.25
CA ALA A 92 -16.92 -8.41 -21.36
C ALA A 92 -17.78 -9.69 -21.30
N GLY A 93 -19.07 -9.57 -21.61
CA GLY A 93 -19.98 -10.72 -21.70
C GLY A 93 -20.62 -11.13 -20.36
N PRO A 94 -21.04 -12.42 -20.22
CA PRO A 94 -21.77 -12.91 -19.04
C PRO A 94 -20.94 -12.83 -17.77
N VAL A 95 -21.43 -12.11 -16.75
CA VAL A 95 -20.67 -11.90 -15.51
C VAL A 95 -20.41 -13.21 -14.76
N LEU A 96 -21.38 -14.12 -14.73
CA LEU A 96 -21.26 -15.39 -13.99
C LEU A 96 -20.03 -16.21 -14.40
N GLU A 97 -19.69 -16.21 -15.69
CA GLU A 97 -18.52 -16.94 -16.22
C GLU A 97 -17.19 -16.31 -15.81
N GLN A 98 -17.20 -15.04 -15.44
CA GLN A 98 -16.00 -14.27 -15.09
C GLN A 98 -15.80 -14.14 -13.57
N LEU A 99 -16.79 -14.53 -12.75
CA LEU A 99 -16.73 -14.36 -11.30
C LEU A 99 -15.57 -15.13 -10.65
N ASP A 100 -15.30 -16.36 -11.10
CA ASP A 100 -14.18 -17.15 -10.56
C ASP A 100 -12.82 -16.55 -10.94
N LEU A 101 -12.69 -16.03 -12.17
CA LEU A 101 -11.47 -15.35 -12.61
C LEU A 101 -11.21 -14.08 -11.77
N VAL A 102 -12.23 -13.23 -11.61
CA VAL A 102 -12.13 -12.00 -10.82
C VAL A 102 -11.85 -12.32 -9.35
N ALA A 103 -12.49 -13.35 -8.81
CA ALA A 103 -12.24 -13.78 -7.43
C ALA A 103 -10.82 -14.33 -7.23
N GLY A 104 -10.33 -15.14 -8.17
CA GLY A 104 -8.96 -15.64 -8.17
C GLY A 104 -7.95 -14.49 -8.18
N LYS A 105 -8.04 -13.60 -9.16
CA LYS A 105 -7.14 -12.43 -9.26
C LYS A 105 -7.22 -11.50 -8.06
N THR A 106 -8.42 -11.24 -7.55
CA THR A 106 -8.57 -10.39 -6.35
C THR A 106 -7.99 -11.08 -5.11
N GLN A 107 -8.10 -12.40 -5.00
CA GLN A 107 -7.50 -13.15 -3.91
C GLN A 107 -5.97 -13.19 -4.05
N GLU A 108 -5.42 -13.37 -5.25
CA GLU A 108 -3.98 -13.25 -5.51
C GLU A 108 -3.46 -11.86 -5.14
N GLU A 109 -4.15 -10.79 -5.51
CA GLU A 109 -3.83 -9.43 -5.09
C GLU A 109 -3.92 -9.25 -3.57
N ALA A 110 -4.92 -9.85 -2.92
CA ALA A 110 -5.11 -9.78 -1.48
C ALA A 110 -4.06 -10.60 -0.72
N ASP A 111 -3.67 -11.77 -1.21
CA ASP A 111 -2.65 -12.64 -0.61
C ASP A 111 -1.26 -12.01 -0.77
N ASN A 112 -1.00 -11.40 -1.94
CA ASN A 112 0.18 -10.58 -2.16
C ASN A 112 0.17 -9.35 -1.22
N ALA A 113 -0.99 -8.70 -1.02
CA ALA A 113 -1.15 -7.60 -0.06
C ALA A 113 -1.08 -8.02 1.41
N THR A 114 -1.47 -9.23 1.77
CA THR A 114 -1.38 -9.78 3.14
C THR A 114 0.07 -10.11 3.52
N SER A 115 0.91 -10.36 2.51
CA SER A 115 2.36 -10.44 2.65
C SER A 115 3.06 -9.07 2.66
N ALA A 116 2.31 -7.98 2.46
CA ALA A 116 2.84 -6.63 2.55
C ALA A 116 3.07 -6.27 4.02
N SER A 117 4.26 -6.60 4.50
CA SER A 117 4.83 -6.00 5.70
C SER A 117 4.60 -4.47 5.65
N ARG A 118 3.94 -3.94 6.70
CA ARG A 118 3.85 -2.48 6.92
C ARG A 118 5.23 -1.85 7.11
N ALA A 119 6.23 -2.65 7.44
CA ALA A 119 7.62 -2.23 7.58
C ALA A 119 8.38 -2.38 6.24
N PRO A 120 9.34 -1.48 5.96
CA PRO A 120 10.25 -1.66 4.83
C PRO A 120 10.97 -3.02 4.91
N VAL A 121 11.08 -3.69 3.76
CA VAL A 121 11.77 -4.97 3.63
C VAL A 121 13.22 -4.77 3.19
N PRO A 122 14.19 -5.52 3.75
CA PRO A 122 15.58 -5.42 3.33
C PRO A 122 15.77 -5.88 1.88
N VAL A 123 16.63 -5.20 1.14
CA VAL A 123 17.04 -5.55 -0.21
C VAL A 123 18.43 -6.16 -0.15
N GLY A 124 18.52 -7.49 -0.19
CA GLY A 124 19.79 -8.22 -0.01
C GLY A 124 20.07 -8.51 1.47
N ASP A 125 21.31 -8.32 1.92
CA ASP A 125 21.68 -8.50 3.33
C ASP A 125 21.16 -7.31 4.16
N PRO A 126 20.38 -7.54 5.23
CA PRO A 126 19.91 -6.47 6.12
C PRO A 126 21.03 -5.58 6.68
N ARG A 127 22.26 -6.11 6.80
CA ARG A 127 23.44 -5.37 7.29
C ARG A 127 23.89 -4.26 6.33
N ASP A 128 23.53 -4.37 5.05
CA ASP A 128 23.81 -3.34 4.06
C ASP A 128 22.95 -2.09 4.28
N GLY A 129 21.87 -2.20 5.07
CA GLY A 129 20.99 -1.09 5.42
C GLY A 129 20.17 -0.58 4.23
N PHE A 130 19.95 -1.41 3.22
CA PHE A 130 19.13 -1.10 2.07
C PHE A 130 17.74 -1.69 2.24
N TYR A 131 16.73 -0.84 2.14
CA TYR A 131 15.33 -1.23 2.36
C TYR A 131 14.46 -0.75 1.22
N ARG A 132 13.34 -1.43 1.03
CA ARG A 132 12.28 -1.06 0.09
C ARG A 132 10.92 -1.15 0.75
N LEU A 133 10.05 -0.19 0.46
CA LEU A 133 8.66 -0.17 0.91
C LEU A 133 7.74 0.12 -0.27
N ASN A 134 6.81 -0.81 -0.54
CA ASN A 134 5.73 -0.54 -1.47
C ASN A 134 4.57 0.14 -0.74
N LEU A 135 4.65 1.46 -0.63
CA LEU A 135 3.67 2.26 0.10
C LEU A 135 2.29 2.20 -0.56
N ARG A 136 2.24 2.12 -1.90
CA ARG A 136 1.00 1.90 -2.67
C ARG A 136 0.27 0.65 -2.19
N GLN A 137 1.00 -0.47 -2.03
CA GLN A 137 0.42 -1.73 -1.56
C GLN A 137 -0.05 -1.67 -0.10
N VAL A 138 0.74 -1.03 0.78
CA VAL A 138 0.37 -0.86 2.20
C VAL A 138 -0.91 -0.06 2.34
N LEU A 139 -1.04 1.09 1.65
CA LEU A 139 -2.23 1.94 1.75
C LEU A 139 -3.47 1.30 1.10
N ARG A 140 -3.30 0.47 0.07
CA ARG A 140 -4.40 -0.33 -0.52
C ARG A 140 -4.87 -1.46 0.39
N SER A 141 -3.98 -2.00 1.23
CA SER A 141 -4.32 -3.05 2.19
C SER A 141 -5.07 -2.51 3.41
N ASP A 142 -4.81 -1.26 3.80
CA ASP A 142 -5.42 -0.61 4.95
C ASP A 142 -5.68 0.87 4.69
N ALA A 143 -6.92 1.17 4.29
CA ALA A 143 -7.36 2.52 3.95
C ALA A 143 -7.44 3.48 5.15
N SER A 144 -7.27 2.99 6.39
CA SER A 144 -7.23 3.84 7.59
C SER A 144 -5.88 4.52 7.81
N LEU A 145 -4.84 4.04 7.13
CA LEU A 145 -3.48 4.55 7.22
C LEU A 145 -3.21 5.62 6.17
N ASN A 146 -2.37 6.59 6.53
CA ASN A 146 -1.79 7.54 5.57
C ASN A 146 -0.28 7.33 5.42
N SER A 147 0.29 7.91 4.35
CA SER A 147 1.72 7.80 4.03
C SER A 147 2.63 8.21 5.18
N ARG A 148 2.22 9.20 5.99
CA ARG A 148 2.98 9.70 7.12
C ARG A 148 3.05 8.69 8.26
N GLN A 149 1.91 8.10 8.64
CA GLN A 149 1.84 7.11 9.71
C GLN A 149 2.69 5.87 9.42
N VAL A 150 2.85 5.50 8.15
CA VAL A 150 3.66 4.37 7.73
C VAL A 150 5.15 4.71 7.69
N LEU A 151 5.52 5.86 7.13
CA LEU A 151 6.92 6.21 6.89
C LEU A 151 7.64 6.78 8.11
N ILE A 152 7.00 7.67 8.89
CA ILE A 152 7.66 8.40 10.00
C ILE A 152 8.37 7.48 10.99
N PRO A 153 7.75 6.40 11.52
CA PRO A 153 8.40 5.58 12.54
C PRO A 153 9.72 4.95 12.06
N PHE A 154 9.80 4.60 10.77
CA PHE A 154 11.02 4.04 10.20
C PHE A 154 12.08 5.11 9.91
N LEU A 155 11.66 6.28 9.41
CA LEU A 155 12.57 7.40 9.16
C LEU A 155 13.21 7.91 10.46
N GLU A 156 12.44 7.99 11.55
CA GLU A 156 12.92 8.40 12.88
C GLU A 156 13.87 7.38 13.52
N ALA A 157 13.71 6.09 13.22
CA ALA A 157 14.62 5.06 13.70
C ALA A 157 16.04 5.21 13.10
N GLY A 158 16.16 5.81 11.90
CA GLY A 158 17.44 6.14 11.27
C GLY A 158 18.35 4.96 10.92
N ALA A 159 17.88 3.73 11.05
CA ALA A 159 18.67 2.50 10.88
C ALA A 159 18.72 2.02 9.41
N PHE A 160 18.99 2.94 8.47
CA PHE A 160 19.10 2.63 7.05
C PHE A 160 20.16 3.50 6.36
N ARG A 161 20.78 2.96 5.31
CA ARG A 161 21.64 3.71 4.39
C ARG A 161 20.87 4.18 3.16
N LYS A 162 19.89 3.39 2.73
CA LYS A 162 19.02 3.70 1.59
C LYS A 162 17.64 3.10 1.82
N LEU A 163 16.60 3.89 1.59
CA LEU A 163 15.21 3.43 1.57
C LEU A 163 14.56 3.79 0.24
N GLU A 164 14.08 2.80 -0.49
CA GLU A 164 13.28 2.99 -1.71
C GLU A 164 11.79 2.92 -1.37
N VAL A 165 11.04 3.97 -1.66
CA VAL A 165 9.59 4.06 -1.42
C VAL A 165 8.87 4.11 -2.76
N LEU A 166 7.93 3.20 -2.98
CA LEU A 166 7.10 3.14 -4.18
C LEU A 166 5.68 3.66 -3.87
N CYS A 167 5.26 4.74 -4.50
CA CYS A 167 3.99 5.41 -4.21
C CYS A 167 3.32 5.98 -5.47
N ASP A 168 2.03 6.31 -5.37
CA ASP A 168 1.29 6.97 -6.47
C ASP A 168 1.73 8.42 -6.71
N HIS A 169 2.20 9.10 -5.66
CA HIS A 169 2.66 10.48 -5.72
C HIS A 169 3.58 10.79 -4.53
N THR A 170 4.47 11.76 -4.72
CA THR A 170 5.34 12.28 -3.65
C THR A 170 4.49 12.94 -2.55
N PRO A 171 4.57 12.49 -1.28
CA PRO A 171 3.77 13.09 -0.21
C PRO A 171 4.19 14.52 0.11
N ARG A 172 3.23 15.45 0.19
CA ARG A 172 3.48 16.90 0.42
C ARG A 172 4.19 17.22 1.74
N TRP A 173 4.02 16.38 2.76
CA TRP A 173 4.64 16.58 4.07
C TRP A 173 6.11 16.16 4.10
N MET A 174 6.56 15.40 3.10
CA MET A 174 7.82 14.66 3.17
C MET A 174 9.03 15.59 3.16
N GLU A 175 9.06 16.62 2.31
CA GLU A 175 10.19 17.55 2.20
C GLU A 175 10.57 18.18 3.56
N LYS A 176 9.59 18.79 4.23
CA LYS A 176 9.77 19.39 5.56
C LYS A 176 10.23 18.39 6.62
N GLU A 177 9.81 17.15 6.52
CA GLU A 177 10.15 16.11 7.49
C GLU A 177 11.56 15.53 7.23
N LEU A 178 11.95 15.40 5.96
CA LEU A 178 13.29 14.98 5.58
C LEU A 178 14.33 16.01 6.00
N GLU A 179 14.04 17.31 5.85
CA GLU A 179 14.88 18.39 6.38
C GLU A 179 15.08 18.25 7.89
N ARG A 180 13.99 18.00 8.65
CA ARG A 180 14.04 17.80 10.11
C ARG A 180 14.92 16.61 10.51
N LEU A 181 14.92 15.55 9.70
CA LEU A 181 15.63 14.30 9.97
C LEU A 181 17.02 14.24 9.31
N HIS A 182 17.44 15.31 8.63
CA HIS A 182 18.70 15.36 7.86
C HIS A 182 18.81 14.23 6.83
N LEU A 183 17.74 14.01 6.08
CA LEU A 183 17.64 13.05 5.01
C LEU A 183 17.51 13.77 3.67
N ARG A 184 18.03 13.17 2.60
CA ARG A 184 17.78 13.61 1.22
C ARG A 184 16.84 12.64 0.51
N ALA A 185 16.10 13.17 -0.46
CA ALA A 185 15.24 12.40 -1.35
C ALA A 185 15.56 12.68 -2.82
N ASP A 186 15.60 11.62 -3.61
CA ASP A 186 15.59 11.67 -5.07
C ASP A 186 14.31 10.98 -5.56
N SER A 187 13.55 11.62 -6.44
CA SER A 187 12.33 11.05 -7.01
C SER A 187 12.47 10.83 -8.51
N GLU A 188 11.99 9.69 -8.99
CA GLU A 188 11.92 9.37 -10.41
C GLU A 188 10.60 8.71 -10.76
N ASP A 189 10.19 8.85 -12.02
CA ASP A 189 8.98 8.22 -12.53
C ASP A 189 9.12 6.70 -12.47
N TRP A 190 8.08 6.05 -11.97
CA TRP A 190 8.03 4.61 -11.81
C TRP A 190 6.72 4.08 -12.36
N GLU A 191 6.81 3.29 -13.44
CA GLU A 191 5.67 2.80 -14.22
C GLU A 191 4.84 3.94 -14.84
N THR A 192 3.61 3.65 -15.27
CA THR A 192 2.74 4.60 -16.01
C THR A 192 2.17 5.72 -15.14
N SER A 193 2.15 5.58 -13.81
CA SER A 193 1.52 6.53 -12.90
C SER A 193 2.06 6.53 -11.46
N GLY A 194 3.25 5.97 -11.23
CA GLY A 194 3.87 5.91 -9.91
C GLY A 194 5.14 6.76 -9.83
N VAL A 195 5.61 6.96 -8.61
CA VAL A 195 6.88 7.60 -8.28
C VAL A 195 7.68 6.67 -7.40
N ARG A 196 8.95 6.50 -7.73
CA ARG A 196 9.95 5.87 -6.85
C ARG A 196 10.74 6.99 -6.17
N ILE A 197 10.72 6.98 -4.84
CA ILE A 197 11.50 7.92 -4.01
C ILE A 197 12.63 7.14 -3.37
N THR A 198 13.86 7.61 -3.55
CA THR A 198 15.05 7.10 -2.87
C THR A 198 15.44 8.05 -1.75
N LEU A 199 15.39 7.56 -0.51
CA LEU A 199 15.77 8.29 0.70
C LEU A 199 17.13 7.82 1.20
N SER A 200 17.98 8.76 1.62
CA SER A 200 19.28 8.44 2.23
C SER A 200 19.72 9.52 3.23
N PRO A 201 20.54 9.17 4.25
CA PRO A 201 21.11 10.16 5.15
C PRO A 201 21.96 11.18 4.41
N ASP A 202 21.84 12.45 4.81
CA ASP A 202 22.72 13.50 4.32
C ASP A 202 24.17 13.24 4.82
N PRO A 203 25.18 13.11 3.94
CA PRO A 203 26.56 12.92 4.35
C PRO A 203 27.05 14.00 5.32
N ASP A 204 26.55 15.24 5.20
CA ASP A 204 26.99 16.36 6.03
C ASP A 204 26.42 16.30 7.46
N SER A 205 25.35 15.54 7.68
CA SER A 205 24.72 15.35 9.00
C SER A 205 25.43 14.34 9.90
N ALA A 206 26.27 13.46 9.33
CA ALA A 206 27.01 12.44 10.07
C ALA A 206 28.21 13.01 10.86
N THR A 207 28.59 14.27 10.64
CA THR A 207 29.75 14.91 11.30
C THR A 207 29.47 15.33 12.75
N GLY A 208 28.27 15.09 13.29
CA GLY A 208 27.83 15.58 14.60
C GLY A 208 27.76 14.56 15.74
N ARG A 209 28.18 13.30 15.56
CA ARG A 209 28.21 12.32 16.68
C ARG A 209 29.42 11.40 16.62
N SER A 210 30.53 11.87 17.19
CA SER A 210 31.44 11.09 18.03
C SER A 210 32.45 12.04 18.66
N THR A 211 32.06 12.72 19.74
CA THR A 211 33.02 13.10 20.76
C THR A 211 33.64 11.81 21.28
N GLU A 212 34.88 11.54 20.86
CA GLU A 212 35.78 10.60 21.53
C GLU A 212 35.90 11.03 23.00
N HIS A 213 35.04 10.50 23.86
CA HIS A 213 35.41 10.33 25.27
C HIS A 213 36.42 9.19 25.35
N ARG A 214 37.68 9.53 25.07
CA ARG A 214 38.84 8.80 25.59
C ARG A 214 38.80 8.90 27.11
N HIS A 215 38.06 7.99 27.75
CA HIS A 215 38.34 7.63 29.11
C HIS A 215 39.57 6.72 29.09
N ALA A 216 40.72 7.33 29.36
CA ALA A 216 41.94 6.64 29.72
C ALA A 216 41.66 5.78 30.96
N LEU A 217 41.67 4.46 30.79
CA LEU A 217 41.81 3.54 31.90
C LEU A 217 43.30 3.50 32.28
N PRO A 218 43.65 3.63 33.57
CA PRO A 218 45.01 3.44 34.02
C PRO A 218 45.38 1.97 33.88
N SER A 219 46.46 1.73 33.14
CA SER A 219 47.19 0.47 33.08
C SER A 219 47.60 0.03 34.49
N GLY A 220 47.05 -1.09 34.94
CA GLY A 220 47.39 -1.73 36.21
C GLY A 220 47.15 -3.23 36.16
N PHE A 221 48.26 -3.98 36.16
CA PHE A 221 48.39 -5.35 36.66
C PHE A 221 47.61 -6.50 36.00
N SER A 222 48.34 -7.37 35.30
CA SER A 222 48.63 -8.76 35.74
C SER A 222 49.36 -9.53 34.64
N GLY A 223 50.43 -10.25 35.00
CA GLY A 223 51.08 -11.16 34.05
C GLY A 223 52.44 -11.67 34.49
N CYS A 224 52.43 -12.71 35.32
CA CYS A 224 53.55 -13.51 35.81
C CYS A 224 54.61 -13.90 34.75
N GLY A 225 55.88 -13.89 35.17
CA GLY A 225 56.97 -14.57 34.46
C GLY A 225 58.14 -14.80 35.42
N GLY A 226 58.33 -16.04 35.85
CA GLY A 226 59.26 -16.42 36.92
C GLY A 226 60.74 -16.30 36.56
N GLY A 227 61.57 -16.20 37.59
CA GLY A 227 63.02 -16.20 37.47
C GLY A 227 63.67 -16.39 38.83
N ARG A 228 63.95 -17.66 39.17
CA ARG A 228 64.71 -18.09 40.34
C ARG A 228 66.04 -17.32 40.42
N ARG A 229 66.41 -16.86 41.62
CA ARG A 229 67.81 -16.89 42.08
C ARG A 229 67.85 -16.82 43.61
N SER A 230 68.29 -17.93 44.17
CA SER A 230 68.62 -18.10 45.58
C SER A 230 69.96 -17.42 45.87
N CYS A 231 70.04 -16.67 46.97
CA CYS A 231 71.27 -16.14 47.53
C CYS A 231 71.64 -16.89 48.81
N MET A 232 72.96 -16.98 49.05
CA MET A 232 73.68 -17.31 50.30
C MET A 232 73.61 -18.79 50.71
N GLU A 233 74.71 -19.46 51.05
CA GLU A 233 75.96 -19.02 51.71
C GLU A 233 77.24 -19.50 51.00
#